data_AF-A0A956PGU6-F1
#
_entry.id   AF-A0A956PGU6-F1
#
_cell.length_a   1.000
_cell.length_b   1.000
_cell.length_c   1.000
_cell.angle_alpha   90.00
_cell.angle_beta   90.00
_cell.angle_gamma   90.00
#
_symmetry.space_group_name_H-M   'P 1'
#
loop_
_entity.id
_entity.type
_entity.pdbx_description
1 polymer ?
#
loop_
_entity_poly.entity_id
_entity_poly.type
_entity_poly.pdbx_seq_one_letter_code
_entity_poly.pdbx_strand_id
1 'polypeptide(L)'
;MPAYNCRECNGLMDPTEVVRCPSCNAKKPLNCSKCGTEINHHDIHDIAKLRVKKPLLCLGCGADNEVIKCALCNIGLVRSQGETVSPLAGAKVYHKKCLDKRKEAVALTNKAAPISFVVAALLGGVFMATGAQGWGTIALFLACAFFVIIKMISKIIEPR
;
A
#
# COMPACT_ATOMS: atom_id res chain seq x y z
N MET A 1 -5.58 -38.24 18.65
CA MET A 1 -6.21 -37.12 17.92
C MET A 1 -6.72 -36.12 18.95
N PRO A 2 -6.57 -34.80 18.77
CA PRO A 2 -7.06 -33.84 19.76
C PRO A 2 -8.58 -33.74 19.68
N ALA A 3 -9.29 -34.54 20.48
CA ALA A 3 -10.73 -34.42 20.67
C ALA A 3 -11.04 -33.16 21.50
N TYR A 4 -12.16 -32.49 21.21
CA TYR A 4 -12.60 -31.30 21.96
C TYR A 4 -14.03 -31.48 22.44
N ASN A 5 -14.36 -30.86 23.57
CA ASN A 5 -15.72 -30.88 24.10
C ASN A 5 -16.55 -29.77 23.47
N CYS A 6 -17.78 -30.09 23.08
CA CYS A 6 -18.76 -29.10 22.66
C CYS A 6 -19.13 -28.16 23.82
N ARG A 7 -19.17 -26.84 23.61
CA ARG A 7 -19.49 -25.87 24.68
C ARG A 7 -20.91 -26.01 25.24
N GLU A 8 -21.87 -26.47 24.44
CA GLU A 8 -23.28 -26.56 24.85
C GLU A 8 -23.63 -27.93 25.43
N CYS A 9 -23.22 -29.01 24.77
CA CYS A 9 -23.60 -30.37 25.18
C CYS A 9 -22.46 -31.16 25.84
N ASN A 10 -21.26 -30.57 25.98
CA ASN A 10 -20.04 -31.17 26.53
C ASN A 10 -19.63 -32.51 25.86
N GLY A 11 -20.18 -32.79 24.67
CA GLY A 11 -19.90 -34.02 23.92
C GLY A 11 -18.50 -33.99 23.32
N LEU A 12 -17.81 -35.12 23.39
CA LEU A 12 -16.48 -35.32 22.83
C LEU A 12 -16.57 -35.40 21.30
N MET A 13 -15.86 -34.52 20.58
CA MET A 13 -15.93 -34.39 19.12
C MET A 13 -14.54 -34.45 18.48
N ASP A 14 -14.44 -35.11 17.32
CA ASP A 14 -13.24 -35.08 16.48
C ASP A 14 -13.25 -33.85 15.55
N PRO A 15 -12.25 -32.96 15.62
CA PRO A 15 -12.20 -31.73 14.81
C PRO A 15 -12.02 -31.95 13.31
N THR A 16 -11.71 -33.16 12.86
CA THR A 16 -11.41 -33.49 11.46
C THR A 16 -12.66 -33.87 10.67
N GLU A 17 -13.68 -34.39 11.34
CA GLU A 17 -14.86 -35.01 10.70
C GLU A 17 -16.15 -34.19 10.86
N VAL A 18 -16.31 -33.45 11.96
CA VAL A 18 -17.58 -32.76 12.29
C VAL A 18 -17.42 -31.24 12.38
N VAL A 19 -18.09 -30.53 11.45
CA VAL A 19 -18.20 -29.06 11.41
C VAL A 19 -19.26 -28.54 12.39
N ARG A 20 -20.31 -29.33 12.64
CA ARG A 20 -21.38 -29.06 13.60
C ARG A 20 -21.50 -30.22 14.57
N CYS A 21 -21.85 -29.93 15.81
CA CYS A 21 -22.16 -30.96 16.78
C CYS A 21 -23.39 -31.75 16.32
N PRO A 22 -23.35 -33.08 16.18
CA PRO A 22 -24.51 -33.88 15.80
C PRO A 22 -25.61 -33.88 16.87
N SER A 23 -25.27 -33.62 18.13
CA SER A 23 -26.23 -33.69 19.25
C SER A 23 -27.02 -32.39 19.45
N CYS A 24 -26.35 -31.22 19.42
CA CYS A 24 -27.00 -29.92 19.63
C CYS A 24 -27.02 -29.02 18.39
N ASN A 25 -26.50 -29.48 17.24
CA ASN A 25 -26.36 -28.69 16.00
C ASN A 25 -25.55 -27.37 16.17
N ALA A 26 -24.85 -27.20 17.30
CA ALA A 26 -24.00 -26.05 17.54
C ALA A 26 -22.86 -26.01 16.54
N LYS A 27 -22.60 -24.81 16.00
CA LYS A 27 -21.44 -24.57 15.14
C LYS A 27 -20.18 -24.49 16.00
N LYS A 28 -19.09 -25.08 15.54
CA LYS A 28 -17.79 -24.89 16.17
C LYS A 28 -17.38 -23.41 16.05
N PRO A 29 -17.08 -22.70 17.14
CA PRO A 29 -16.57 -21.33 17.05
C PRO A 29 -15.17 -21.39 16.45
N LEU A 30 -14.99 -20.77 15.28
CA LEU A 30 -13.69 -20.58 14.68
C LEU A 30 -13.14 -19.26 15.18
N ASN A 31 -12.08 -19.30 15.98
CA ASN A 31 -11.55 -18.08 16.55
C ASN A 31 -10.41 -17.54 15.70
N CYS A 32 -10.44 -16.24 15.48
CA CYS A 32 -9.35 -15.45 14.96
C CYS A 32 -8.09 -15.65 15.81
N SER A 33 -6.99 -16.14 15.25
CA SER A 33 -5.76 -16.36 16.01
C SER A 33 -5.06 -15.05 16.43
N LYS A 34 -5.38 -13.92 15.78
CA LYS A 34 -4.82 -12.59 16.09
C LYS A 34 -5.68 -11.80 17.06
N CYS A 35 -6.99 -11.88 16.91
CA CYS A 35 -7.97 -11.01 17.57
C CYS A 35 -8.91 -11.75 18.53
N GLY A 36 -8.89 -13.09 18.53
CA GLY A 36 -9.72 -13.92 19.41
C GLY A 36 -11.22 -13.92 19.10
N THR A 37 -11.69 -13.10 18.16
CA THR A 37 -13.10 -13.01 17.80
C THR A 37 -13.59 -14.29 17.14
N GLU A 38 -14.86 -14.61 17.37
CA GLU A 38 -15.55 -15.71 16.70
C GLU A 38 -15.82 -15.32 15.24
N ILE A 39 -15.42 -16.18 14.30
CA ILE A 39 -15.49 -15.97 12.85
C ILE A 39 -16.41 -17.05 12.27
N ASN A 40 -17.30 -16.69 11.33
CA ASN A 40 -18.02 -17.68 10.54
C ASN A 40 -17.12 -18.27 9.45
N HIS A 41 -17.43 -19.46 8.96
CA HIS A 41 -16.68 -20.07 7.84
C HIS A 41 -16.56 -19.19 6.59
N HIS A 42 -17.52 -18.29 6.35
CA HIS A 42 -17.51 -17.35 5.21
C HIS A 42 -16.59 -16.13 5.43
N ASP A 43 -16.28 -15.79 6.68
CA ASP A 43 -15.52 -14.58 7.06
C ASP A 43 -14.02 -14.89 7.29
N ILE A 44 -13.56 -16.04 6.80
CA ILE A 44 -12.18 -16.47 6.87
C ILE A 44 -11.42 -15.91 5.68
N HIS A 45 -10.28 -15.26 5.95
CA HIS A 45 -9.35 -14.86 4.89
C HIS A 45 -8.70 -16.11 4.27
N ASP A 46 -8.94 -16.34 2.97
CA ASP A 46 -8.52 -17.51 2.18
C ASP A 46 -9.13 -18.88 2.59
N ILE A 47 -10.44 -19.03 2.38
CA ILE A 47 -11.18 -20.30 2.57
C ILE A 47 -10.53 -21.48 1.82
N ALA A 48 -9.93 -21.25 0.64
CA ALA A 48 -9.31 -22.29 -0.18
C ALA A 48 -8.04 -22.92 0.43
N LYS A 49 -7.37 -22.26 1.38
CA LYS A 49 -6.11 -22.74 2.02
C LYS A 49 -6.34 -23.47 3.36
N LEU A 50 -7.60 -23.62 3.78
CA LEU A 50 -7.99 -24.16 5.09
C LEU A 50 -7.61 -25.63 5.32
N ARG A 51 -7.37 -26.40 4.26
CA ARG A 51 -7.04 -27.83 4.40
C ARG A 51 -5.73 -28.11 5.16
N VAL A 52 -4.84 -27.13 5.37
CA VAL A 52 -3.50 -27.38 5.95
C VAL A 52 -2.97 -26.31 6.94
N LYS A 53 -3.49 -25.07 6.98
CA LYS A 53 -2.83 -23.97 7.74
C LYS A 53 -3.66 -23.41 8.90
N LYS A 54 -3.21 -23.71 10.13
CA LYS A 54 -3.32 -22.81 11.28
C LYS A 54 -2.18 -21.78 11.13
N PRO A 55 -2.38 -20.46 11.37
CA PRO A 55 -3.49 -19.81 12.07
C PRO A 55 -4.71 -19.45 11.20
N LEU A 56 -5.89 -19.38 11.82
CA LEU A 56 -7.13 -18.86 11.22
C LEU A 56 -7.18 -17.33 11.41
N LEU A 57 -7.38 -16.58 10.32
CA LEU A 57 -7.41 -15.12 10.36
C LEU A 57 -8.78 -14.61 9.88
N CYS A 58 -9.31 -13.61 10.59
CA CYS A 58 -10.49 -12.87 10.18
C CYS A 58 -10.21 -12.10 8.88
N LEU A 59 -11.23 -11.75 8.09
CA LEU A 59 -11.05 -10.97 6.85
C LEU A 59 -10.18 -9.72 7.03
N GLY A 60 -10.38 -8.94 8.10
CA GLY A 60 -9.54 -7.77 8.39
C GLY A 60 -8.10 -8.14 8.78
N CYS A 61 -7.96 -9.07 9.71
CA CYS A 61 -6.69 -9.55 10.24
C CYS A 61 -5.81 -10.24 9.18
N GLY A 62 -6.47 -10.92 8.24
CA GLY A 62 -5.84 -11.59 7.11
C GLY A 62 -5.35 -10.59 6.08
N ALA A 63 -6.17 -9.62 5.71
CA ALA A 63 -5.76 -8.52 4.84
C ALA A 63 -4.55 -7.76 5.42
N ASP A 64 -4.51 -7.54 6.73
CA ASP A 64 -3.39 -6.91 7.43
C ASP A 64 -2.11 -7.75 7.41
N ASN A 65 -2.25 -9.08 7.41
CA ASN A 65 -1.14 -10.02 7.48
C ASN A 65 -0.66 -10.49 6.10
N GLU A 66 -1.32 -10.06 5.02
CA GLU A 66 -0.94 -10.42 3.67
C GLU A 66 0.45 -9.86 3.35
N VAL A 67 1.31 -10.72 2.79
CA VAL A 67 2.66 -10.33 2.37
C VAL A 67 2.55 -9.69 0.99
N ILE A 68 2.61 -8.36 0.96
CA ILE A 68 2.54 -7.54 -0.25
C ILE A 68 3.96 -7.06 -0.57
N LYS A 69 4.29 -6.95 -1.86
CA LYS A 69 5.58 -6.40 -2.27
C LYS A 69 5.55 -4.87 -2.15
N CYS A 70 6.59 -4.30 -1.56
CA CYS A 70 6.82 -2.86 -1.58
C CYS A 70 6.90 -2.37 -3.03
N ALA A 71 6.13 -1.34 -3.39
CA ALA A 71 6.12 -0.83 -4.77
C ALA A 71 7.42 -0.13 -5.21
N LEU A 72 8.33 0.18 -4.27
CA LEU A 72 9.63 0.80 -4.57
C LEU A 72 10.77 -0.22 -4.65
N CYS A 73 10.90 -1.10 -3.66
CA CYS A 73 12.03 -2.04 -3.56
C CYS A 73 11.67 -3.49 -3.93
N ASN A 74 10.41 -3.78 -4.24
CA ASN A 74 9.89 -5.13 -4.56
C ASN A 74 10.12 -6.21 -3.47
N ILE A 75 10.62 -5.83 -2.29
CA ILE A 75 10.78 -6.71 -1.13
C ILE A 75 9.40 -6.90 -0.48
N GLY A 76 9.10 -8.14 -0.09
CA GLY A 76 7.86 -8.49 0.61
C GLY A 76 7.82 -7.87 2.00
N LEU A 77 6.69 -7.26 2.33
CA LEU A 77 6.37 -6.73 3.65
C LEU A 77 4.96 -7.14 4.05
N VAL A 78 4.71 -7.23 5.35
CA VAL A 78 3.37 -7.46 5.88
C VAL A 78 2.58 -6.16 5.76
N ARG A 79 1.35 -6.19 5.20
CA ARG A 79 0.54 -4.98 4.97
C ARG A 79 0.42 -4.08 6.20
N SER A 80 0.29 -4.67 7.39
CA SER A 80 0.23 -3.92 8.67
C SER A 80 1.52 -3.19 9.06
N GLN A 81 2.68 -3.58 8.51
CA GLN A 81 3.97 -2.94 8.76
C GLN A 81 4.31 -1.89 7.69
N GLY A 82 3.53 -1.84 6.61
CA GLY A 82 3.73 -0.90 5.52
C GLY A 82 2.95 0.39 5.72
N GLU A 83 3.48 1.49 5.20
CA GLU A 83 2.77 2.76 5.13
C GLU A 83 2.11 2.92 3.75
N THR A 84 0.85 3.36 3.76
CA THR A 84 0.07 3.67 2.55
C THR A 84 -0.17 5.18 2.47
N VAL A 85 -0.19 5.72 1.25
CA VAL A 85 -0.43 7.16 1.04
C VAL A 85 -1.92 7.49 0.97
N SER A 86 -2.76 6.50 0.69
CA SER A 86 -4.21 6.65 0.61
C SER A 86 -4.95 5.52 1.35
N PRO A 87 -6.15 5.79 1.91
CA PRO A 87 -6.94 4.80 2.64
C PRO A 87 -7.70 3.82 1.71
N LEU A 88 -7.46 3.85 0.39
CA LEU A 88 -8.16 2.98 -0.56
C LEU A 88 -7.65 1.54 -0.49
N ALA A 89 -8.55 0.56 -0.65
CA ALA A 89 -8.26 -0.87 -0.50
C ALA A 89 -7.18 -1.44 -1.47
N GLY A 90 -6.84 -0.70 -2.54
CA GLY A 90 -5.79 -1.03 -3.51
C GLY A 90 -4.58 -0.09 -3.49
N ALA A 91 -4.40 0.71 -2.44
CA ALA A 91 -3.29 1.65 -2.34
C ALA A 91 -1.93 0.92 -2.32
N LYS A 92 -0.92 1.52 -2.97
CA LYS A 92 0.44 0.97 -2.97
C LYS A 92 1.03 1.07 -1.57
N VAL A 93 1.58 -0.05 -1.10
CA VAL A 93 2.21 -0.14 0.22
C VAL A 93 3.72 0.03 0.09
N TYR A 94 4.30 0.83 0.99
CA TYR A 94 5.74 1.12 1.01
C TYR A 94 6.32 0.82 2.40
N HIS A 95 7.61 0.52 2.48
CA HIS A 95 8.33 0.65 3.75
C HIS A 95 8.43 2.12 4.14
N LYS A 96 8.42 2.43 5.44
CA LYS A 96 8.61 3.78 5.98
C LYS A 96 9.84 4.49 5.36
N LYS A 97 11.01 3.84 5.40
CA LYS A 97 12.26 4.36 4.79
C LYS A 97 12.15 4.58 3.28
N CYS A 98 11.37 3.76 2.57
CA CYS A 98 11.18 3.91 1.12
C CYS A 98 10.24 5.06 0.79
N LEU A 99 9.20 5.25 1.60
CA LEU A 99 8.26 6.35 1.46
C LEU A 99 8.92 7.70 1.72
N ASP A 100 9.71 7.79 2.80
CA ASP A 100 10.43 9.02 3.16
C ASP A 100 11.40 9.46 2.07
N LYS A 101 12.23 8.52 1.56
CA LYS A 101 13.12 8.78 0.40
C LYS A 101 12.38 9.31 -0.82
N ARG A 102 11.17 8.79 -1.09
CA ARG A 102 10.35 9.24 -2.21
C ARG A 102 9.75 10.62 -1.96
N LYS A 103 9.30 10.91 -0.74
CA LYS A 103 8.82 12.24 -0.33
C LYS A 103 9.93 13.28 -0.42
N GLU A 104 11.15 12.94 -0.02
CA GLU A 104 12.32 13.81 -0.15
C GLU A 104 12.64 14.11 -1.62
N ALA A 105 12.61 13.10 -2.49
CA ALA A 105 12.81 13.30 -3.94
C ALA A 105 11.72 14.20 -4.56
N VAL A 106 10.46 14.03 -4.15
CA VAL A 106 9.35 14.90 -4.58
C VAL A 106 9.52 16.32 -4.03
N ALA A 107 9.98 16.47 -2.79
CA ALA A 107 10.24 17.78 -2.19
C ALA A 107 11.39 18.52 -2.90
N LEU A 108 12.48 17.81 -3.25
CA LEU A 108 13.61 18.36 -4.00
C LEU A 108 13.16 18.81 -5.40
N THR A 109 12.41 17.97 -6.13
CA THR A 109 11.91 18.32 -7.47
C THR A 109 10.93 19.49 -7.43
N ASN A 110 10.03 19.55 -6.45
CA ASN A 110 9.11 20.68 -6.28
C ASN A 110 9.84 21.99 -5.91
N LYS A 111 10.95 21.93 -5.16
CA LYS A 111 11.78 23.11 -4.85
C LYS A 111 12.63 23.56 -6.05
N ALA A 112 13.15 22.63 -6.84
CA ALA A 112 13.98 22.93 -8.00
C ALA A 112 13.19 23.49 -9.20
N ALA A 113 11.92 23.08 -9.36
CA ALA A 113 11.06 23.55 -10.45
C ALA A 113 10.95 25.09 -10.55
N PRO A 114 10.59 25.85 -9.49
CA PRO A 114 10.51 27.31 -9.57
C PRO A 114 11.89 27.98 -9.75
N ILE A 115 12.95 27.41 -9.18
CA ILE A 115 14.31 27.95 -9.32
C ILE A 115 14.77 27.87 -10.78
N SER A 116 14.52 26.74 -11.45
CA SER A 116 14.85 26.59 -12.88
C SER A 116 14.13 27.59 -13.78
N PHE A 117 12.86 27.89 -13.47
CA PHE A 117 12.07 28.89 -14.19
C PHE A 117 12.60 30.31 -13.98
N VAL A 118 12.91 30.69 -12.73
CA VAL A 118 13.42 32.04 -12.40
C VAL A 118 14.79 32.28 -13.03
N VAL A 119 15.70 31.31 -12.94
CA VAL A 119 17.05 31.42 -13.52
C VAL A 119 16.97 31.58 -15.04
N ALA A 120 16.12 30.80 -15.70
CA ALA A 120 15.98 30.86 -17.14
C ALA A 120 15.24 32.12 -17.62
N ALA A 121 14.26 32.63 -16.87
CA ALA A 121 13.60 33.91 -17.15
C ALA A 121 14.57 35.10 -17.03
N LEU A 122 15.45 35.10 -16.01
CA LEU A 122 16.48 36.12 -15.86
C LEU A 122 17.51 36.09 -17.00
N LEU A 123 18.01 34.91 -17.35
CA LEU A 123 18.92 34.73 -18.48
C LEU A 123 18.27 35.15 -19.81
N GLY A 124 17.02 34.74 -20.07
CA GLY A 124 16.27 35.16 -21.25
C GLY A 124 16.08 36.67 -21.35
N GLY A 125 15.80 37.34 -20.22
CA GLY A 125 15.71 38.80 -20.14
C GLY A 125 17.03 39.51 -20.46
N VAL A 126 18.16 39.01 -19.98
CA VAL A 126 19.49 39.57 -20.26
C VAL A 126 19.86 39.41 -21.74
N PHE A 127 19.59 38.25 -22.36
CA PHE A 127 19.84 38.02 -23.78
C PHE A 127 18.96 38.88 -24.70
N MET A 128 17.75 39.21 -24.27
CA MET A 128 16.90 40.18 -24.98
C MET A 128 17.46 41.61 -24.93
N ALA A 129 18.13 41.98 -23.84
CA ALA A 129 18.73 43.31 -23.68
C ALA A 129 20.02 43.52 -24.49
N THR A 130 20.78 42.46 -24.79
CA THR A 130 22.07 42.54 -25.51
C THR A 130 21.95 42.40 -27.04
N GLY A 131 20.74 42.48 -27.59
CA GLY A 131 20.49 42.50 -29.05
C GLY A 131 20.41 41.11 -29.71
N ALA A 132 20.51 40.02 -28.94
CA ALA A 132 20.38 38.65 -29.41
C ALA A 132 18.93 38.13 -29.27
N GLN A 133 17.95 38.84 -29.87
CA GLN A 133 16.51 38.55 -29.72
C GLN A 133 16.11 37.12 -30.11
N GLY A 134 16.78 36.51 -31.10
CA GLY A 134 16.51 35.13 -31.52
C GLY A 134 16.86 34.10 -30.42
N TRP A 135 17.97 34.29 -29.71
CA TRP A 135 18.41 33.38 -28.65
C TRP A 135 17.59 33.57 -27.36
N GLY A 136 17.17 34.80 -27.07
CA GLY A 136 16.32 35.11 -25.91
C GLY A 136 14.95 34.44 -25.96
N THR A 137 14.30 34.43 -27.13
CA THR A 137 12.98 33.80 -27.32
C THR A 137 13.05 32.26 -27.23
N ILE A 138 14.07 31.65 -27.84
CA ILE A 138 14.29 30.20 -27.77
C ILE A 138 14.58 29.74 -26.33
N ALA A 139 15.38 30.50 -25.59
CA ALA A 139 15.70 30.20 -24.19
C ALA A 139 14.46 30.24 -23.28
N LEU A 140 13.59 31.24 -23.45
CA LEU A 140 12.35 31.37 -22.68
C LEU A 140 11.35 30.25 -22.99
N PHE A 141 11.25 29.84 -24.25
CA PHE A 141 10.37 28.75 -24.65
C PHE A 141 10.84 27.40 -24.09
N LEU A 142 12.15 27.10 -24.17
CA LEU A 142 12.75 25.91 -23.57
C LEU A 142 12.55 25.87 -22.05
N ALA A 143 12.69 27.01 -21.37
CA ALA A 143 12.47 27.11 -19.93
C ALA A 143 11.04 26.73 -19.51
N CYS A 144 10.05 27.28 -20.22
CA CYS A 144 8.64 26.94 -20.00
C CYS A 144 8.37 25.45 -20.28
N ALA A 145 8.93 24.91 -21.37
CA ALA A 145 8.79 23.50 -21.71
C ALA A 145 9.39 22.57 -20.62
N PHE A 146 10.61 22.87 -20.15
CA PHE A 146 11.24 22.11 -19.07
C PHE A 146 10.45 22.21 -17.77
N PHE A 147 9.89 23.37 -17.43
CA PHE A 147 9.06 23.53 -16.23
C PHE A 147 7.80 22.64 -16.28
N VAL A 148 7.11 22.62 -17.42
CA VAL A 148 5.92 21.77 -17.63
C VAL A 148 6.30 20.28 -17.54
N ILE A 149 7.42 19.89 -18.16
CA ILE A 149 7.93 18.51 -18.11
C ILE A 149 8.27 18.11 -16.67
N ILE A 150 8.99 18.95 -15.92
CA ILE A 150 9.33 18.70 -14.51
C ILE A 150 8.05 18.55 -13.68
N LYS A 151 7.05 19.42 -13.86
CA LYS A 151 5.78 19.33 -13.13
C LYS A 151 4.98 18.07 -13.49
N MET A 152 4.98 17.66 -14.76
CA MET A 152 4.39 16.38 -15.15
C MET A 152 5.10 15.19 -14.50
N ILE A 153 6.43 15.19 -14.50
CA ILE A 153 7.24 14.15 -13.87
C ILE A 153 7.00 14.10 -12.36
N SER A 154 6.95 15.25 -11.68
CA SER A 154 6.62 15.31 -10.25
C SER A 154 5.24 14.71 -9.94
N LYS A 155 4.24 14.96 -10.78
CA LYS A 155 2.87 14.41 -10.62
C LYS A 155 2.78 12.91 -10.87
N ILE A 156 3.72 12.35 -11.63
CA ILE A 156 3.86 10.90 -11.87
C ILE A 156 4.60 10.24 -10.70
N ILE A 157 5.60 10.92 -10.14
CA ILE A 157 6.42 10.41 -9.03
C ILE A 157 5.68 10.50 -7.69
N GLU A 158 4.69 11.40 -7.55
CA GLU A 158 3.83 11.46 -6.37
C GLU A 158 3.27 10.06 -6.04
N PRO A 159 3.51 9.54 -4.83
CA PRO A 159 2.97 8.26 -4.44
C PRO A 159 1.44 8.41 -4.29
N ARG A 160 0.69 7.75 -5.16
CA ARG A 160 -0.77 7.57 -5.04
C ARG A 160 -1.11 6.27 -4.31
#